data_AF-A0A0Q9S6I7-F1
#
_entry.id   AF-A0A0Q9S6I7-F1
#
_cell.length_a   1.000
_cell.length_b   1.000
_cell.length_c   1.000
_cell.angle_alpha   90.00
_cell.angle_beta   90.00
_cell.angle_gamma   90.00
#
_symmetry.space_group_name_H-M   'P 1'
#
loop_
_entity.id
_entity.type
_entity.pdbx_description
1 polymer ?
#
loop_
_entity_poly.entity_id
_entity_poly.type
_entity_poly.pdbx_seq_one_letter_code
_entity_poly.pdbx_strand_id
1 'polypeptide(L)'
;MTDYGQDLQFGIFPSPDAASADLVLELSEAADVAGLDLVTIQDHPYQAKHLDTWTLLSVIAARTTSVRVAPNVANLPLRPPVVLARSVATLDLLSGGRVELGLGTGAFFDAIVAAGGTRLTPGESIESLTEAIEVIRAVWAGEGGPTVRVEGKHHRVVGLHPGPAPAHPVEIWLGAYKPRMLRLTGRSADGWLPSMGYAAPDTLGGLNRTIDDAAAKAGRDPASIRRLYNIHGRFGSGGGMLQGSPREWAEQLAELTLTEGMSTYILAVKSLDQVQRFAHEVAPAVRELVDDERARRAAGPSQTAAVEVREQDAGAPDAATRHTTGSLTAEPLTAEPFTEAVAPRAHSGAGAHLVEVHDGLRAELTRLRDIVEQVVAGEEQAHRARNAINELTMRQNNWTLGAYCAQYCRFVTGHHGLEDRSVFPHLRRSDPALTPVLDRLESEHLVIHDVLEQLDEALVGLVSGASGTTELKRVVDVLSSTLLEHLAYEEAELVTALDRHGFY
;
A
#
# COMPACT_ATOMS: atom_id res chain seq x y z
N MET A 1 -26.94 8.56 -1.74
CA MET A 1 -25.97 7.45 -1.85
C MET A 1 -24.76 7.85 -1.02
N THR A 2 -24.25 6.93 -0.22
CA THR A 2 -23.16 7.14 0.76
C THR A 2 -21.79 6.73 0.20
N ASP A 3 -21.73 6.05 -0.94
CA ASP A 3 -20.48 5.84 -1.68
C ASP A 3 -20.01 7.19 -2.25
N TYR A 4 -19.11 7.86 -1.52
CA TYR A 4 -18.56 9.18 -1.86
C TYR A 4 -17.65 9.15 -3.11
N GLY A 5 -17.49 8.00 -3.78
CA GLY A 5 -16.68 7.86 -4.99
C GLY A 5 -15.17 7.98 -4.73
N GLN A 6 -14.75 7.86 -3.48
CA GLN A 6 -13.35 7.96 -3.10
C GLN A 6 -12.58 6.71 -3.50
N ASP A 7 -11.33 6.90 -3.93
CA ASP A 7 -10.37 5.81 -4.13
C ASP A 7 -10.11 5.07 -2.82
N LEU A 8 -9.95 3.75 -2.93
CA LEU A 8 -9.72 2.86 -1.80
C LEU A 8 -8.26 2.81 -1.38
N GLN A 9 -8.04 2.99 -0.09
CA GLN A 9 -6.71 2.94 0.53
C GLN A 9 -6.68 1.88 1.63
N PHE A 10 -5.57 1.17 1.73
CA PHE A 10 -5.38 0.10 2.71
C PHE A 10 -4.07 0.34 3.44
N GLY A 11 -4.09 0.18 4.75
CA GLY A 11 -2.91 0.42 5.57
C GLY A 11 -2.86 -0.44 6.80
N ILE A 12 -1.77 -0.29 7.55
CA ILE A 12 -1.55 -1.00 8.81
C ILE A 12 -1.36 -0.04 9.98
N PHE A 13 -1.66 -0.57 11.16
CA PHE A 13 -1.51 0.07 12.45
C PHE A 13 -0.78 -0.90 13.41
N PRO A 14 0.56 -0.98 13.34
CA PRO A 14 1.34 -1.75 14.29
C PRO A 14 1.40 -1.05 15.66
N SER A 15 1.46 -1.83 16.73
CA SER A 15 1.65 -1.31 18.09
C SER A 15 3.09 -0.84 18.28
N PRO A 16 3.37 0.41 18.69
CA PRO A 16 4.73 0.93 18.83
C PRO A 16 5.41 0.45 20.13
N ASP A 17 5.30 -0.84 20.46
CA ASP A 17 5.90 -1.41 21.68
C ASP A 17 7.43 -1.41 21.56
N ALA A 18 8.10 -0.73 22.49
CA ALA A 18 9.55 -0.63 22.56
C ALA A 18 10.23 -1.99 22.78
N ALA A 19 9.53 -2.97 23.37
CA ALA A 19 10.04 -4.33 23.51
C ALA A 19 10.05 -5.12 22.18
N SER A 20 9.45 -4.59 21.12
CA SER A 20 9.36 -5.22 19.80
C SER A 20 9.57 -4.19 18.69
N ALA A 21 10.51 -3.26 18.91
CA ALA A 21 10.79 -2.16 17.97
C ALA A 21 11.14 -2.66 16.56
N ASP A 22 11.95 -3.73 16.46
CA ASP A 22 12.36 -4.31 15.18
C ASP A 22 11.14 -4.87 14.42
N LEU A 23 10.27 -5.61 15.10
CA LEU A 23 9.02 -6.10 14.51
C LEU A 23 8.14 -4.97 13.96
N VAL A 24 8.08 -3.81 14.63
CA VAL A 24 7.31 -2.67 14.11
C VAL A 24 7.88 -2.15 12.79
N LEU A 25 9.20 -2.11 12.66
CA LEU A 25 9.89 -1.72 11.43
C LEU A 25 9.67 -2.77 10.34
N GLU A 26 9.80 -4.06 10.66
CA GLU A 26 9.57 -5.17 9.73
C GLU A 26 8.14 -5.17 9.18
N LEU A 27 7.13 -4.99 10.04
CA LEU A 27 5.73 -4.91 9.61
C LEU A 27 5.50 -3.70 8.69
N SER A 28 6.19 -2.59 8.94
CA SER A 28 6.08 -1.36 8.14
C SER A 28 6.75 -1.50 6.78
N GLU A 29 7.92 -2.13 6.72
CA GLU A 29 8.60 -2.46 5.46
C GLU A 29 7.79 -3.49 4.67
N ALA A 30 7.28 -4.55 5.30
CA ALA A 30 6.43 -5.54 4.64
C ALA A 30 5.16 -4.92 4.04
N ALA A 31 4.56 -3.93 4.71
CA ALA A 31 3.43 -3.19 4.15
C ALA A 31 3.82 -2.39 2.90
N ASP A 32 5.01 -1.80 2.87
CA ASP A 32 5.55 -1.07 1.69
C ASP A 32 5.79 -2.02 0.52
N VAL A 33 6.47 -3.15 0.77
CA VAL A 33 6.76 -4.18 -0.23
C VAL A 33 5.47 -4.78 -0.78
N ALA A 34 4.49 -5.04 0.08
CA ALA A 34 3.20 -5.61 -0.32
C ALA A 34 2.28 -4.61 -1.04
N GLY A 35 2.67 -3.34 -1.16
CA GLY A 35 1.92 -2.31 -1.89
C GLY A 35 0.71 -1.75 -1.14
N LEU A 36 0.76 -1.72 0.19
CA LEU A 36 -0.22 -0.98 1.00
C LEU A 36 0.05 0.53 0.92
N ASP A 37 -0.99 1.33 1.14
CA ASP A 37 -0.96 2.78 0.96
C ASP A 37 -0.44 3.54 2.18
N LEU A 38 -0.56 2.94 3.38
CA LEU A 38 -0.42 3.68 4.64
C LEU A 38 0.13 2.83 5.79
N VAL A 39 1.07 3.39 6.55
CA VAL A 39 1.51 2.91 7.86
C VAL A 39 1.21 3.98 8.90
N THR A 40 0.47 3.64 9.95
CA THR A 40 0.12 4.60 10.99
C THR A 40 0.49 4.16 12.40
N ILE A 41 0.93 5.10 13.23
CA ILE A 41 1.42 4.83 14.58
C ILE A 41 0.65 5.64 15.63
N GLN A 42 0.17 5.00 16.69
CA GLN A 42 -0.50 5.73 17.79
C GLN A 42 0.45 6.66 18.55
N ASP A 43 -0.03 7.86 18.90
CA ASP A 43 0.72 8.85 19.68
C ASP A 43 0.26 8.89 21.13
N HIS A 44 0.95 8.12 21.99
CA HIS A 44 0.75 8.11 23.43
C HIS A 44 2.07 8.35 24.17
N PRO A 45 2.60 9.58 24.20
CA PRO A 45 3.91 9.88 24.79
C PRO A 45 4.04 9.53 26.28
N TYR A 46 2.91 9.40 26.98
CA TYR A 46 2.85 9.00 28.39
C TYR A 46 2.84 7.47 28.60
N GLN A 47 2.80 6.66 27.55
CA GLN A 47 2.91 5.20 27.68
C GLN A 47 4.36 4.78 27.72
N ALA A 48 4.85 4.37 28.89
CA ALA A 48 6.27 4.06 29.12
C ALA A 48 6.81 2.90 28.26
N LYS A 49 5.93 2.05 27.72
CA LYS A 49 6.30 0.96 26.81
C LYS A 49 6.32 1.37 25.35
N HIS A 50 5.84 2.55 25.00
CA HIS A 50 5.75 2.96 23.61
C HIS A 50 7.01 3.71 23.17
N LEU A 51 7.41 3.48 21.93
CA LEU A 51 8.35 4.35 21.22
C LEU A 51 7.71 5.73 20.98
N ASP A 52 8.53 6.78 20.90
CA ASP A 52 8.02 8.09 20.46
C ASP A 52 7.60 8.02 18.99
N THR A 53 6.36 8.44 18.72
CA THR A 53 5.72 8.31 17.42
C THR A 53 6.43 9.07 16.31
N TRP A 54 6.87 10.30 16.54
CA TRP A 54 7.51 11.10 15.48
C TRP A 54 8.91 10.60 15.14
N THR A 55 9.65 10.15 16.15
CA THR A 55 10.94 9.50 15.96
C THR A 55 10.77 8.20 15.16
N LEU A 56 9.81 7.37 15.55
CA LEU A 56 9.52 6.11 14.85
C LEU A 56 9.04 6.33 13.41
N LEU A 57 8.11 7.26 13.18
CA LEU A 57 7.63 7.60 11.82
C LEU A 57 8.78 8.09 10.92
N SER A 58 9.75 8.82 11.48
CA SER A 58 10.92 9.28 10.73
C SER A 58 11.80 8.11 10.27
N VAL A 59 11.99 7.10 11.12
CA VAL A 59 12.73 5.88 10.78
C VAL A 59 11.97 5.05 9.75
N ILE A 60 10.65 4.86 9.93
CA ILE A 60 9.81 4.14 8.98
C ILE A 60 9.86 4.82 7.60
N ALA A 61 9.69 6.14 7.54
CA ALA A 61 9.75 6.88 6.29
C ALA A 61 11.12 6.74 5.60
N ALA A 62 12.22 6.72 6.35
CA ALA A 62 13.56 6.52 5.79
C ALA A 62 13.83 5.09 5.29
N ARG A 63 13.10 4.10 5.82
CA ARG A 63 13.26 2.67 5.47
C ARG A 63 12.29 2.17 4.40
N THR A 64 11.30 2.99 4.05
CA THR A 64 10.25 2.70 3.07
C THR A 64 10.27 3.69 1.91
N THR A 65 9.66 3.30 0.79
CA THR A 65 9.74 4.02 -0.48
C THR A 65 8.41 4.60 -0.94
N SER A 66 7.28 3.95 -0.60
CA SER A 66 5.98 4.28 -1.19
C SER A 66 4.87 4.52 -0.17
N VAL A 67 4.84 3.79 0.95
CA VAL A 67 3.81 3.95 1.98
C VAL A 67 3.80 5.37 2.51
N ARG A 68 2.60 5.92 2.70
CA ARG A 68 2.43 7.13 3.48
C ARG A 68 2.52 6.82 4.96
N VAL A 69 2.97 7.77 5.75
CA VAL A 69 3.14 7.63 7.20
C VAL A 69 2.33 8.69 7.95
N ALA A 70 1.67 8.30 9.04
CA ALA A 70 0.87 9.23 9.82
C ALA A 70 0.77 8.85 11.31
N PRO A 71 0.68 9.81 12.24
CA PRO A 71 0.24 9.51 13.59
C PRO A 71 -1.27 9.17 13.61
N ASN A 72 -1.69 8.22 14.45
CA ASN A 72 -3.07 7.73 14.54
C ASN A 72 -3.60 7.73 15.99
N VAL A 73 -4.03 8.87 16.52
CA VAL A 73 -3.82 10.23 16.02
C VAL A 73 -2.84 10.97 16.96
N ALA A 74 -2.18 12.03 16.47
CA ALA A 74 -1.28 12.86 17.27
C ALA A 74 -2.00 13.44 18.50
N ASN A 75 -1.31 13.42 19.64
CA ASN A 75 -1.82 13.91 20.91
C ASN A 75 -1.61 15.43 21.01
N LEU A 76 -2.54 16.22 20.50
CA LEU A 76 -2.42 17.68 20.47
C LEU A 76 -2.03 18.31 21.83
N PRO A 77 -2.59 17.89 22.99
CA PRO A 77 -2.20 18.44 24.29
C PRO A 77 -0.70 18.36 24.62
N LEU A 78 0.05 17.46 23.98
CA LEU A 78 1.49 17.27 24.18
C LEU A 78 2.32 17.66 22.94
N ARG A 79 1.69 18.19 21.89
CA ARG A 79 2.33 18.54 20.62
C ARG A 79 2.01 20.01 20.27
N PRO A 80 2.85 21.00 20.66
CA PRO A 80 2.60 22.41 20.34
C PRO A 80 2.37 22.62 18.83
N PRO A 81 1.28 23.29 18.39
CA PRO A 81 0.87 23.28 16.97
C PRO A 81 1.92 23.77 15.98
N VAL A 82 2.69 24.81 16.32
CA VAL A 82 3.76 25.32 15.46
C VAL A 82 4.87 24.28 15.29
N VAL A 83 5.26 23.61 16.37
CA VAL A 83 6.28 22.55 16.33
C VAL A 83 5.76 21.35 15.55
N LEU A 84 4.52 20.94 15.81
CA LEU A 84 3.87 19.85 15.09
C LEU A 84 3.79 20.12 13.58
N ALA A 85 3.35 21.32 13.18
CA ALA A 85 3.30 21.72 11.78
C ALA A 85 4.68 21.63 11.10
N ARG A 86 5.74 22.09 11.79
CA ARG A 86 7.11 21.99 11.28
C ARG A 86 7.60 20.55 11.20
N SER A 87 7.31 19.70 12.19
CA SER A 87 7.67 18.28 12.16
C SER A 87 7.02 17.57 10.98
N VAL A 88 5.73 17.80 10.75
CA VAL A 88 4.99 17.24 9.61
C VAL A 88 5.61 17.69 8.29
N ALA A 89 5.76 19.02 8.08
CA ALA A 89 6.31 19.54 6.83
C ALA A 89 7.75 19.08 6.57
N THR A 90 8.57 18.98 7.63
CA THR A 90 9.95 18.49 7.52
C THR A 90 9.98 17.03 7.10
N LEU A 91 9.22 16.16 7.76
CA LEU A 91 9.17 14.76 7.40
C LEU A 91 8.56 14.57 6.01
N ASP A 92 7.59 15.39 5.64
CA ASP A 92 6.98 15.36 4.31
C ASP A 92 7.99 15.68 3.21
N LEU A 93 8.79 16.73 3.40
CA LEU A 93 9.89 17.08 2.49
C LEU A 93 10.95 15.96 2.41
N LEU A 94 11.33 15.37 3.55
CA LEU A 94 12.35 14.31 3.62
C LEU A 94 11.87 12.98 3.02
N SER A 95 10.57 12.71 3.09
CA SER A 95 9.97 11.47 2.58
C SER A 95 9.51 11.57 1.12
N GLY A 96 9.55 12.76 0.52
CA GLY A 96 9.08 12.99 -0.85
C GLY A 96 7.56 13.12 -0.97
N GLY A 97 6.88 13.68 0.03
CA GLY A 97 5.43 13.92 -0.01
C GLY A 97 4.59 12.77 0.56
N ARG A 98 5.09 12.06 1.58
CA ARG A 98 4.44 10.84 2.10
C ARG A 98 3.87 10.98 3.52
N VAL A 99 3.66 12.19 4.04
CA VAL A 99 3.21 12.36 5.44
C VAL A 99 1.80 12.92 5.53
N GLU A 100 0.96 12.28 6.35
CA GLU A 100 -0.39 12.76 6.66
C GLU A 100 -0.52 13.06 8.16
N LEU A 101 -1.48 13.89 8.58
CA LEU A 101 -1.66 14.27 9.98
C LEU A 101 -3.00 13.81 10.56
N GLY A 102 -2.98 12.65 11.21
CA GLY A 102 -4.01 12.32 12.19
C GLY A 102 -3.87 13.21 13.44
N LEU A 103 -4.92 13.92 13.84
CA LEU A 103 -4.92 14.83 14.97
C LEU A 103 -6.11 14.60 15.91
N GLY A 104 -5.86 14.65 17.23
CA GLY A 104 -6.91 14.48 18.22
C GLY A 104 -6.67 15.25 19.51
N THR A 105 -7.73 15.38 20.32
CA THR A 105 -7.70 16.10 21.60
C THR A 105 -7.02 15.33 22.74
N GLY A 106 -6.55 14.11 22.49
CA GLY A 106 -6.12 13.16 23.52
C GLY A 106 -7.30 12.46 24.22
N ALA A 107 -7.00 11.30 24.85
CA ALA A 107 -8.01 10.44 25.50
C ALA A 107 -7.74 10.20 27.00
N PHE A 108 -6.48 10.14 27.42
CA PHE A 108 -6.08 9.77 28.78
C PHE A 108 -5.58 10.99 29.57
N PHE A 109 -6.51 11.85 30.00
CA PHE A 109 -6.16 13.17 30.56
C PHE A 109 -5.28 13.13 31.82
N ASP A 110 -5.42 12.13 32.68
CA ASP A 110 -4.57 12.02 33.88
C ASP A 110 -3.10 11.81 33.48
N ALA A 111 -2.86 10.93 32.50
CA ALA A 111 -1.53 10.67 31.97
C ALA A 111 -0.99 11.86 31.14
N ILE A 112 -1.84 12.52 30.36
CA ILE A 112 -1.50 13.74 29.62
C ILE A 112 -1.04 14.85 30.58
N VAL A 113 -1.78 15.08 31.67
CA VAL A 113 -1.41 16.07 32.68
C VAL A 113 -0.12 15.69 33.39
N ALA A 114 0.07 14.41 33.73
CA ALA A 114 1.31 13.92 34.32
C ALA A 114 2.53 14.13 33.39
N ALA A 115 2.31 14.09 32.07
CA ALA A 115 3.32 14.37 31.05
C ALA A 115 3.49 15.87 30.72
N GLY A 116 2.86 16.77 31.49
CA GLY A 116 3.00 18.22 31.33
C GLY A 116 1.93 18.88 30.44
N GLY A 117 0.94 18.13 29.97
CA GLY A 117 -0.20 18.67 29.22
C GLY A 117 -1.18 19.45 30.10
N THR A 118 -1.96 20.34 29.48
CA THR A 118 -3.00 21.10 30.19
C THR A 118 -4.32 20.34 30.22
N ARG A 119 -4.98 20.30 31.39
CA ARG A 119 -6.34 19.76 31.49
C ARG A 119 -7.35 20.77 30.97
N LEU A 120 -7.94 20.47 29.82
CA LEU A 120 -9.02 21.24 29.22
C LEU A 120 -10.36 20.54 29.45
N THR A 121 -11.44 21.31 29.56
CA THR A 121 -12.78 20.74 29.45
C THR A 121 -13.02 20.18 28.04
N PRO A 122 -14.04 19.33 27.81
CA PRO A 122 -14.36 18.86 26.47
C PRO A 122 -14.67 19.99 25.48
N GLY A 123 -15.27 21.10 25.94
CA GLY A 123 -15.53 22.26 25.09
C GLY A 123 -14.24 22.97 24.68
N GLU A 124 -13.38 23.27 25.65
CA GLU A 124 -12.09 23.91 25.44
C GLU A 124 -11.13 23.05 24.61
N SER A 125 -11.22 21.71 24.72
CA SER A 125 -10.42 20.81 23.89
C SER A 125 -10.77 20.93 22.41
N ILE A 126 -12.04 21.16 22.08
CA ILE A 126 -12.52 21.36 20.70
C ILE A 126 -12.12 22.76 20.20
N GLU A 127 -12.21 23.78 21.06
CA GLU A 127 -11.74 25.14 20.77
C GLU A 127 -10.23 25.15 20.47
N SER A 128 -9.44 24.54 21.37
CA SER A 128 -8.00 24.33 21.22
C SER A 128 -7.64 23.60 19.92
N LEU A 129 -8.33 22.50 19.60
CA LEU A 129 -8.12 21.78 18.34
C LEU A 129 -8.47 22.62 17.11
N THR A 130 -9.53 23.43 17.17
CA THR A 130 -9.91 24.33 16.07
C THR A 130 -8.81 25.36 15.82
N GLU A 131 -8.32 26.02 16.87
CA GLU A 131 -7.22 26.98 16.80
C GLU A 131 -5.91 26.32 16.32
N ALA A 132 -5.64 25.07 16.73
CA ALA A 132 -4.47 24.32 16.30
C ALA A 132 -4.48 24.05 14.79
N ILE A 133 -5.63 23.66 14.21
CA ILE A 133 -5.78 23.46 12.76
C ILE A 133 -5.50 24.76 12.01
N GLU A 134 -6.00 25.90 12.50
CA GLU A 134 -5.74 27.22 11.92
C GLU A 134 -4.24 27.56 11.95
N VAL A 135 -3.57 27.33 13.09
CA VAL A 135 -2.12 27.54 13.22
C VAL A 135 -1.35 26.64 12.25
N ILE A 136 -1.68 25.34 12.19
CA ILE A 136 -0.97 24.36 11.36
C ILE A 136 -1.08 24.75 9.89
N ARG A 137 -2.30 25.00 9.39
CA ARG A 137 -2.51 25.42 7.99
C ARG A 137 -1.83 26.76 7.68
N ALA A 138 -1.82 27.70 8.62
CA ALA A 138 -1.13 28.97 8.44
C ALA A 138 0.39 28.81 8.37
N VAL A 139 0.99 27.89 9.14
CA VAL A 139 2.42 27.58 9.05
C VAL A 139 2.75 26.92 7.71
N TRP A 140 1.91 26.01 7.20
CA TRP A 140 2.10 25.33 5.92
C TRP A 140 1.87 26.19 4.68
N ALA A 141 1.35 27.42 4.82
CA ALA A 141 1.24 28.36 3.70
C ALA A 141 2.59 28.69 3.03
N GLY A 142 3.71 28.39 3.70
CA GLY A 142 5.05 28.41 3.11
C GLY A 142 5.67 29.79 2.95
N GLU A 143 6.91 29.80 2.45
CA GLU A 143 7.65 31.02 2.17
C GLU A 143 6.93 31.83 1.06
N GLY A 144 6.52 33.06 1.40
CA GLY A 144 5.67 33.90 0.54
C GLY A 144 4.22 34.04 1.01
N GLY A 145 3.78 33.20 1.94
CA GLY A 145 2.53 33.39 2.67
C GLY A 145 2.57 34.58 3.63
N PRO A 146 1.40 35.10 4.07
CA PRO A 146 1.36 36.14 5.08
C PRO A 146 1.96 35.63 6.40
N THR A 147 2.52 36.54 7.20
CA THR A 147 2.95 36.20 8.57
C THR A 147 1.79 35.58 9.33
N VAL A 148 2.04 34.46 10.02
CA VAL A 148 1.03 33.75 10.79
C VAL A 148 0.46 34.66 11.87
N ARG A 149 -0.86 34.76 11.89
CA ARG A 149 -1.64 35.53 12.86
C ARG A 149 -2.87 34.75 13.29
N VAL A 150 -2.72 33.99 14.37
CA VAL A 150 -3.79 33.32 15.09
C VAL A 150 -3.80 33.87 16.52
N GLU A 151 -4.90 34.50 16.91
CA GLU A 151 -5.09 35.08 18.25
C GLU A 151 -6.09 34.24 19.05
N GLY A 152 -5.86 32.93 19.08
CA GLY A 152 -6.66 31.97 19.81
C GLY A 152 -6.49 32.07 21.33
N LYS A 153 -7.48 31.57 22.08
CA LYS A 153 -7.48 31.48 23.55
C LYS A 153 -6.47 30.45 24.05
N HIS A 154 -6.28 29.36 23.30
CA HIS A 154 -5.40 28.24 23.63
C HIS A 154 -4.10 28.30 22.83
N HIS A 155 -4.14 28.80 21.59
CA HIS A 155 -2.98 28.95 20.72
C HIS A 155 -2.89 30.37 20.16
N ARG A 156 -1.90 31.13 20.64
CA ARG A 156 -1.61 32.48 20.18
C ARG A 156 -0.28 32.52 19.44
N VAL A 157 -0.33 32.77 18.13
CA VAL A 157 0.83 32.89 17.23
C VAL A 157 0.68 34.16 16.41
N VAL A 158 1.53 35.16 16.65
CA VAL A 158 1.45 36.46 15.98
C VAL A 158 2.83 36.88 15.51
N GLY A 159 2.98 37.09 14.20
CA GLY A 159 4.24 37.57 13.59
C GLY A 159 5.27 36.48 13.30
N LEU A 160 4.86 35.21 13.36
CA LEU A 160 5.72 34.09 12.94
C LEU A 160 5.76 34.04 11.40
N HIS A 161 6.95 33.89 10.82
CA HIS A 161 7.08 33.62 9.39
C HIS A 161 6.64 32.17 9.11
N PRO A 162 5.72 31.95 8.15
CA PRO A 162 5.29 30.61 7.79
C PRO A 162 6.46 29.80 7.19
N GLY A 163 6.39 28.48 7.32
CA GLY A 163 7.31 27.56 6.67
C GLY A 163 8.06 26.58 7.60
N PRO A 164 8.71 25.56 7.02
CA PRO A 164 8.63 25.23 5.58
C PRO A 164 7.22 24.75 5.18
N ALA A 165 6.85 24.94 3.93
CA ALA A 165 5.67 24.27 3.38
C ALA A 165 5.97 22.78 3.18
N PRO A 166 4.98 21.90 3.38
CA PRO A 166 5.12 20.48 3.00
C PRO A 166 5.33 20.32 1.49
N ALA A 167 5.85 19.17 1.07
CA ALA A 167 6.07 18.82 -0.33
C ALA A 167 4.74 18.59 -1.08
N HIS A 168 3.68 18.20 -0.36
CA HIS A 168 2.34 18.06 -0.89
C HIS A 168 1.26 18.65 0.04
N PRO A 169 0.00 18.80 -0.41
CA PRO A 169 -1.11 19.24 0.42
C PRO A 169 -1.49 18.21 1.50
N VAL A 170 -0.76 18.20 2.61
CA VAL A 170 -0.97 17.27 3.74
C VAL A 170 -2.42 17.34 4.27
N GLU A 171 -3.06 16.18 4.37
CA GLU A 171 -4.40 16.04 4.92
C GLU A 171 -4.40 16.04 6.46
N ILE A 172 -5.42 16.67 7.06
CA ILE A 172 -5.67 16.61 8.51
C ILE A 172 -6.86 15.69 8.78
N TRP A 173 -6.62 14.56 9.46
CA TRP A 173 -7.65 13.58 9.82
C TRP A 173 -8.00 13.67 11.30
N LEU A 174 -9.30 13.68 11.64
CA LEU A 174 -9.74 13.76 13.03
C LEU A 174 -10.33 12.45 13.55
N GLY A 175 -9.81 11.98 14.70
CA GLY A 175 -10.43 10.94 15.51
C GLY A 175 -11.62 11.48 16.29
N ALA A 176 -12.81 11.45 15.70
CA ALA A 176 -14.02 12.10 16.22
C ALA A 176 -15.17 11.11 16.44
N TYR A 177 -15.87 11.23 17.58
CA TYR A 177 -17.01 10.35 17.92
C TYR A 177 -18.25 11.10 18.38
N LYS A 178 -18.08 12.27 19.02
CA LYS A 178 -19.19 13.04 19.60
C LYS A 178 -19.67 14.13 18.65
N PRO A 179 -20.96 14.53 18.69
CA PRO A 179 -21.54 15.43 17.69
C PRO A 179 -20.79 16.76 17.47
N ARG A 180 -20.23 17.37 18.52
CA ARG A 180 -19.44 18.61 18.38
C ARG A 180 -18.13 18.39 17.60
N MET A 181 -17.45 17.27 17.84
CA MET A 181 -16.22 16.90 17.13
C MET A 181 -16.51 16.52 15.67
N LEU A 182 -17.57 15.75 15.41
CA LEU A 182 -17.98 15.40 14.04
C LEU A 182 -18.33 16.64 13.21
N ARG A 183 -18.98 17.64 13.83
CA ARG A 183 -19.22 18.94 13.17
C ARG A 183 -17.94 19.71 12.88
N LEU A 184 -16.93 19.61 13.75
CA LEU A 184 -15.61 20.19 13.48
C LEU A 184 -14.94 19.48 12.29
N THR A 185 -15.00 18.15 12.25
CA THR A 185 -14.50 17.32 11.13
C THR A 185 -15.11 17.78 9.80
N GLY A 186 -16.44 17.84 9.71
CA GLY A 186 -17.12 18.33 8.50
C GLY A 186 -16.68 19.72 8.06
N ARG A 187 -16.48 20.63 9.03
CA ARG A 187 -16.14 22.03 8.75
C ARG A 187 -14.69 22.25 8.32
N SER A 188 -13.72 21.52 8.88
CA SER A 188 -12.31 21.94 8.86
C SER A 188 -11.27 20.85 8.60
N ALA A 189 -11.66 19.57 8.64
CA ALA A 189 -10.76 18.43 8.44
C ALA A 189 -10.86 17.87 7.02
N ASP A 190 -9.82 17.16 6.60
CA ASP A 190 -9.74 16.50 5.29
C ASP A 190 -10.08 15.01 5.40
N GLY A 191 -10.12 14.45 6.62
CA GLY A 191 -10.55 13.08 6.86
C GLY A 191 -11.17 12.84 8.23
N TRP A 192 -11.93 11.76 8.33
CA TRP A 192 -12.48 11.22 9.58
C TRP A 192 -11.89 9.84 9.85
N LEU A 193 -11.30 9.64 11.03
CA LEU A 193 -10.58 8.41 11.40
C LEU A 193 -11.10 7.80 12.72
N PRO A 194 -12.31 7.21 12.73
CA PRO A 194 -12.79 6.40 13.84
C PRO A 194 -12.07 5.06 13.95
N SER A 195 -12.14 4.44 15.12
CA SER A 195 -11.79 3.03 15.31
C SER A 195 -13.01 2.18 15.59
N MET A 196 -13.03 0.96 15.04
CA MET A 196 -14.12 -0.01 15.15
C MET A 196 -14.53 -0.30 16.61
N GLY A 197 -13.59 -0.28 17.55
CA GLY A 197 -13.89 -0.47 18.98
C GLY A 197 -14.67 0.67 19.64
N TYR A 198 -14.76 1.84 19.00
CA TYR A 198 -15.45 3.03 19.51
C TYR A 198 -16.63 3.47 18.65
N ALA A 199 -16.64 3.11 17.36
CA ALA A 199 -17.75 3.29 16.45
C ALA A 199 -17.95 1.97 15.71
N ALA A 200 -19.00 1.23 16.05
CA ALA A 200 -19.32 -0.03 15.39
C ALA A 200 -19.83 0.22 13.96
N PRO A 201 -19.67 -0.74 13.03
CA PRO A 201 -20.14 -0.65 11.64
C PRO A 201 -21.53 -0.03 11.45
N ASP A 202 -22.52 -0.51 12.20
CA ASP A 202 -23.93 -0.09 12.14
C ASP A 202 -24.17 1.34 12.61
N THR A 203 -23.21 1.95 13.30
CA THR A 203 -23.30 3.35 13.76
C THR A 203 -22.74 4.36 12.76
N LEU A 204 -21.92 3.90 11.79
CA LEU A 204 -21.14 4.78 10.90
C LEU A 204 -22.04 5.74 10.10
N GLY A 205 -23.15 5.26 9.54
CA GLY A 205 -24.05 6.09 8.74
C GLY A 205 -24.65 7.27 9.51
N GLY A 206 -24.92 7.11 10.80
CA GLY A 206 -25.39 8.21 11.66
C GLY A 206 -24.31 9.27 11.91
N LEU A 207 -23.06 8.82 12.07
CA LEU A 207 -21.90 9.69 12.29
C LEU A 207 -21.55 10.44 11.00
N ASN A 208 -21.56 9.74 9.86
CA ASN A 208 -21.36 10.32 8.52
C ASN A 208 -22.35 11.43 8.22
N ARG A 209 -23.66 11.23 8.47
CA ARG A 209 -24.67 12.29 8.30
C ARG A 209 -24.33 13.57 9.08
N THR A 210 -23.78 13.42 10.30
CA THR A 210 -23.39 14.59 11.11
C THR A 210 -22.22 15.34 10.49
N ILE A 211 -21.27 14.63 9.88
CA ILE A 211 -20.12 15.21 9.17
C ILE A 211 -20.60 15.89 7.89
N ASP A 212 -21.41 15.19 7.09
CA ASP A 212 -21.92 15.68 5.80
C ASP A 212 -22.75 16.96 5.98
N ASP A 213 -23.67 16.98 6.95
CA ASP A 213 -24.46 18.16 7.29
C ASP A 213 -23.57 19.36 7.67
N ALA A 214 -22.47 19.09 8.37
CA ALA A 214 -21.55 20.14 8.81
C ALA A 214 -20.66 20.63 7.67
N ALA A 215 -20.23 19.74 6.77
CA ALA A 215 -19.51 20.08 5.54
C ALA A 215 -20.36 20.94 4.62
N ALA A 216 -21.61 20.52 4.35
CA ALA A 216 -22.55 21.27 3.52
C ALA A 216 -22.85 22.67 4.10
N LYS A 217 -23.06 22.78 5.43
CA LYS A 217 -23.23 24.07 6.11
C LYS A 217 -22.00 24.97 6.05
N ALA A 218 -20.81 24.40 5.87
CA ALA A 218 -19.56 25.12 5.67
C ALA A 218 -19.26 25.42 4.19
N GLY A 219 -20.14 25.02 3.27
CA GLY A 219 -19.92 25.17 1.83
C GLY A 219 -18.88 24.20 1.25
N ARG A 220 -18.60 23.09 1.94
CA ARG A 220 -17.68 22.03 1.48
C ARG A 220 -18.46 20.85 0.92
N ASP A 221 -17.89 20.20 -0.08
CA ASP A 221 -18.39 18.92 -0.57
C ASP A 221 -18.08 17.81 0.47
N PRO A 222 -19.08 17.08 0.99
CA PRO A 222 -18.83 15.93 1.86
C PRO A 222 -17.86 14.88 1.29
N ALA A 223 -17.81 14.73 -0.05
CA ALA A 223 -16.90 13.82 -0.73
C ALA A 223 -15.43 14.28 -0.69
N SER A 224 -15.16 15.55 -0.40
CA SER A 224 -13.80 16.08 -0.16
C SER A 224 -13.21 15.69 1.20
N ILE A 225 -14.00 15.03 2.05
CA ILE A 225 -13.55 14.57 3.37
C ILE A 225 -13.42 13.06 3.30
N ARG A 226 -12.22 12.53 3.46
CA ARG A 226 -11.94 11.08 3.43
C ARG A 226 -12.59 10.35 4.60
N ARG A 227 -13.01 9.10 4.39
CA ARG A 227 -13.62 8.23 5.41
C ARG A 227 -12.67 7.07 5.71
N LEU A 228 -11.90 7.21 6.79
CA LEU A 228 -10.92 6.22 7.23
C LEU A 228 -11.45 5.38 8.39
N TYR A 229 -11.00 4.14 8.54
CA TYR A 229 -11.45 3.26 9.61
C TYR A 229 -10.34 2.38 10.14
N ASN A 230 -10.04 2.50 11.44
CA ASN A 230 -9.19 1.53 12.11
C ASN A 230 -9.98 0.25 12.38
N ILE A 231 -9.56 -0.84 11.73
CA ILE A 231 -10.18 -2.15 11.81
C ILE A 231 -9.29 -3.14 12.57
N HIS A 232 -9.92 -4.16 13.12
CA HIS A 232 -9.23 -5.29 13.74
C HIS A 232 -10.05 -6.55 13.48
N GLY A 233 -9.37 -7.68 13.38
CA GLY A 233 -10.02 -8.96 13.06
C GLY A 233 -9.07 -10.13 13.27
N ARG A 234 -9.57 -11.34 13.01
CA ARG A 234 -8.77 -12.56 12.96
C ARG A 234 -9.11 -13.39 11.73
N PHE A 235 -8.10 -13.79 10.98
CA PHE A 235 -8.29 -14.75 9.90
C PHE A 235 -8.50 -16.16 10.46
N GLY A 236 -9.35 -16.95 9.79
CA GLY A 236 -9.64 -18.34 10.16
C GLY A 236 -11.08 -18.71 9.86
N SER A 237 -11.66 -19.58 10.68
CA SER A 237 -13.08 -19.93 10.62
C SER A 237 -13.87 -19.13 11.65
N GLY A 238 -14.90 -18.39 11.22
CA GLY A 238 -15.74 -17.56 12.10
C GLY A 238 -16.96 -17.01 11.35
N GLY A 239 -17.85 -16.30 12.06
CA GLY A 239 -19.06 -15.70 11.46
C GLY A 239 -19.34 -14.27 11.96
N GLY A 240 -18.30 -13.58 12.44
CA GLY A 240 -18.39 -12.20 12.93
C GLY A 240 -17.72 -11.20 11.98
N MET A 241 -17.89 -9.91 12.26
CA MET A 241 -17.22 -8.85 11.52
C MET A 241 -15.69 -9.04 11.58
N LEU A 242 -15.09 -9.23 10.42
CA LEU A 242 -13.66 -9.53 10.22
C LEU A 242 -13.19 -10.74 11.06
N GLN A 243 -14.02 -11.78 11.14
CA GLN A 243 -13.71 -13.08 11.74
C GLN A 243 -14.01 -14.16 10.70
N GLY A 244 -13.01 -14.59 9.93
CA GLY A 244 -13.25 -15.46 8.79
C GLY A 244 -12.12 -15.50 7.78
N SER A 245 -12.44 -15.97 6.59
CA SER A 245 -11.56 -16.00 5.43
C SER A 245 -11.31 -14.60 4.85
N PRO A 246 -10.20 -14.40 4.11
CA PRO A 246 -9.92 -13.14 3.41
C PRO A 246 -11.04 -12.71 2.46
N ARG A 247 -11.71 -13.66 1.81
CA ARG A 247 -12.88 -13.39 0.97
C ARG A 247 -14.05 -12.81 1.76
N GLU A 248 -14.40 -13.40 2.90
CA GLU A 248 -15.48 -12.87 3.75
C GLU A 248 -15.14 -11.47 4.27
N TRP A 249 -13.87 -11.21 4.58
CA TRP A 249 -13.42 -9.86 4.92
C TRP A 249 -13.60 -8.91 3.75
N ALA A 250 -13.20 -9.31 2.54
CA ALA A 250 -13.32 -8.47 1.36
C ALA A 250 -14.79 -8.11 1.07
N GLU A 251 -15.70 -9.06 1.18
CA GLU A 251 -17.15 -8.84 1.03
C GLU A 251 -17.68 -7.85 2.09
N GLN A 252 -17.29 -8.01 3.35
CA GLN A 252 -17.70 -7.10 4.44
C GLN A 252 -17.15 -5.68 4.30
N LEU A 253 -15.88 -5.53 3.87
CA LEU A 253 -15.27 -4.21 3.65
C LEU A 253 -15.84 -3.53 2.40
N ALA A 254 -16.11 -4.29 1.33
CA ALA A 254 -16.80 -3.76 0.16
C ALA A 254 -18.21 -3.25 0.54
N GLU A 255 -18.95 -4.00 1.37
CA GLU A 255 -20.24 -3.56 1.89
C GLU A 255 -20.12 -2.25 2.68
N LEU A 256 -19.13 -2.13 3.58
CA LEU A 256 -18.88 -0.88 4.31
C LEU A 256 -18.56 0.30 3.37
N THR A 257 -17.81 0.08 2.31
CA THR A 257 -17.55 1.12 1.31
C THR A 257 -18.84 1.55 0.62
N LEU A 258 -19.61 0.59 0.12
CA LEU A 258 -20.75 0.86 -0.73
C LEU A 258 -21.97 1.38 0.03
N THR A 259 -22.10 1.04 1.32
CA THR A 259 -23.26 1.37 2.17
C THR A 259 -22.96 2.45 3.20
N GLU A 260 -21.76 2.47 3.78
CA GLU A 260 -21.36 3.45 4.79
C GLU A 260 -20.38 4.50 4.26
N GLY A 261 -19.83 4.33 3.06
CA GLY A 261 -18.95 5.30 2.43
C GLY A 261 -17.51 5.27 2.93
N MET A 262 -17.10 4.24 3.67
CA MET A 262 -15.72 4.08 4.12
C MET A 262 -14.79 3.79 2.93
N SER A 263 -13.65 4.46 2.87
CA SER A 263 -12.72 4.40 1.72
C SER A 263 -11.27 4.13 2.12
N THR A 264 -10.96 4.15 3.40
CA THR A 264 -9.61 3.81 3.88
C THR A 264 -9.70 2.84 5.05
N TYR A 265 -9.05 1.69 4.93
CA TYR A 265 -9.07 0.63 5.95
C TYR A 265 -7.67 0.43 6.53
N ILE A 266 -7.53 0.62 7.84
CA ILE A 266 -6.24 0.53 8.53
C ILE A 266 -6.30 -0.62 9.52
N LEU A 267 -5.61 -1.72 9.21
CA LEU A 267 -5.65 -2.95 10.00
C LEU A 267 -4.67 -2.90 11.17
N ALA A 268 -5.15 -3.14 12.38
CA ALA A 268 -4.29 -3.43 13.52
C ALA A 268 -3.59 -4.79 13.32
N VAL A 269 -2.25 -4.76 13.19
CA VAL A 269 -1.43 -5.94 12.88
C VAL A 269 -0.44 -6.27 13.99
N LYS A 270 -0.10 -7.56 14.08
CA LYS A 270 0.87 -8.12 15.04
C LYS A 270 1.83 -9.14 14.42
N SER A 271 1.63 -9.51 13.15
CA SER A 271 2.46 -10.48 12.44
C SER A 271 2.52 -10.17 10.94
N LEU A 272 3.58 -10.64 10.28
CA LEU A 272 3.77 -10.51 8.83
C LEU A 272 2.67 -11.22 8.04
N ASP A 273 2.21 -12.40 8.50
CA ASP A 273 1.06 -13.10 7.91
C ASP A 273 -0.20 -12.20 7.79
N GLN A 274 -0.49 -11.40 8.83
CA GLN A 274 -1.63 -10.49 8.75
C GLN A 274 -1.45 -9.41 7.69
N VAL A 275 -0.22 -8.89 7.54
CA VAL A 275 0.11 -7.88 6.52
C VAL A 275 -0.03 -8.48 5.12
N GLN A 276 0.60 -9.64 4.87
CA GLN A 276 0.61 -10.31 3.58
C GLN A 276 -0.81 -10.67 3.13
N ARG A 277 -1.60 -11.30 3.98
CA ARG A 277 -2.97 -11.70 3.64
C ARG A 277 -3.88 -10.49 3.42
N PHE A 278 -3.73 -9.45 4.23
CA PHE A 278 -4.50 -8.23 4.04
C PHE A 278 -4.15 -7.53 2.72
N ALA A 279 -2.87 -7.47 2.36
CA ALA A 279 -2.39 -6.81 1.16
C ALA A 279 -2.65 -7.59 -0.14
N HIS A 280 -2.47 -8.91 -0.13
CA HIS A 280 -2.52 -9.74 -1.33
C HIS A 280 -3.88 -10.43 -1.55
N GLU A 281 -4.63 -10.71 -0.49
CA GLU A 281 -5.93 -11.40 -0.61
C GLU A 281 -7.11 -10.45 -0.39
N VAL A 282 -7.07 -9.60 0.66
CA VAL A 282 -8.22 -8.76 1.03
C VAL A 282 -8.29 -7.50 0.18
N ALA A 283 -7.26 -6.66 0.18
CA ALA A 283 -7.29 -5.34 -0.46
C ALA A 283 -7.62 -5.39 -1.97
N PRO A 284 -7.04 -6.29 -2.80
CA PRO A 284 -7.37 -6.37 -4.21
C PRO A 284 -8.81 -6.85 -4.43
N ALA A 285 -9.28 -7.83 -3.65
CA ALA A 285 -10.65 -8.33 -3.74
C ALA A 285 -11.70 -7.27 -3.35
N VAL A 286 -11.41 -6.42 -2.35
CA VAL A 286 -12.30 -5.29 -2.01
C VAL A 286 -12.38 -4.32 -3.18
N ARG A 287 -11.25 -3.98 -3.82
CA ARG A 287 -11.22 -3.08 -4.99
C ARG A 287 -12.07 -3.65 -6.13
N GLU A 288 -11.86 -4.91 -6.48
CA GLU A 288 -12.65 -5.61 -7.51
C GLU A 288 -14.16 -5.57 -7.22
N LEU A 289 -14.57 -5.96 -6.00
CA LEU A 289 -15.99 -5.99 -5.61
C LEU A 289 -16.64 -4.60 -5.66
N VAL A 290 -15.92 -3.56 -5.23
CA VAL A 290 -16.43 -2.19 -5.23
C VAL A 290 -16.50 -1.64 -6.65
N ASP A 291 -15.49 -1.87 -7.48
CA ASP A 291 -15.46 -1.40 -8.87
C ASP A 291 -16.53 -2.09 -9.71
N ASP A 292 -16.72 -3.39 -9.55
CA ASP A 292 -17.80 -4.14 -10.19
C ASP A 292 -19.17 -3.57 -9.82
N GLU A 293 -19.42 -3.29 -8.54
CA GLU A 293 -20.69 -2.72 -8.11
C GLU A 293 -20.90 -1.30 -8.62
N ARG A 294 -19.85 -0.46 -8.60
CA ARG A 294 -19.90 0.90 -9.16
C ARG A 294 -20.19 0.85 -10.66
N ALA A 295 -19.55 -0.06 -11.41
CA ALA A 295 -19.78 -0.26 -12.84
C ALA A 295 -21.21 -0.76 -13.12
N ARG A 296 -21.72 -1.73 -12.34
CA ARG A 296 -23.11 -2.20 -12.44
C ARG A 296 -24.12 -1.07 -12.21
N ARG A 297 -23.90 -0.22 -11.20
CA ARG A 297 -24.75 0.94 -10.91
C ARG A 297 -24.70 1.97 -12.04
N ALA A 298 -23.53 2.20 -12.64
CA ALA A 298 -23.36 3.13 -13.75
C ALA A 298 -24.04 2.64 -15.04
N ALA A 299 -24.02 1.33 -15.32
CA ALA A 299 -24.63 0.73 -16.51
C ALA A 299 -26.19 0.78 -16.48
N GLY A 300 -26.79 0.98 -15.31
CA GLY A 300 -28.24 0.93 -15.13
C GLY A 300 -28.82 -0.49 -15.33
N PRO A 301 -30.13 -0.70 -15.11
CA PRO A 301 -30.74 -1.99 -15.38
C PRO A 301 -30.69 -2.28 -16.89
N SER A 302 -29.89 -3.28 -17.27
CA SER A 302 -29.89 -3.84 -18.62
C SER A 302 -31.31 -4.32 -18.95
N GLN A 303 -31.96 -3.68 -19.93
CA GLN A 303 -33.08 -4.32 -20.61
C GLN A 303 -32.52 -5.56 -21.29
N THR A 304 -32.86 -6.73 -20.76
CA THR A 304 -32.62 -8.02 -21.40
C THR A 304 -33.29 -8.02 -22.77
N ALA A 305 -32.54 -7.62 -23.80
CA ALA A 305 -32.87 -7.93 -25.18
C ALA A 305 -32.79 -9.44 -25.31
N ALA A 306 -33.94 -10.08 -25.50
CA ALA A 306 -34.04 -11.48 -25.86
C ALA A 306 -33.24 -11.70 -27.16
N VAL A 307 -32.10 -12.36 -27.05
CA VAL A 307 -31.35 -12.85 -28.21
C VAL A 307 -32.07 -14.11 -28.68
N GLU A 308 -32.84 -13.97 -29.76
CA GLU A 308 -33.29 -15.10 -30.56
C GLU A 308 -32.06 -15.81 -31.15
N VAL A 309 -31.84 -17.06 -30.72
CA VAL A 309 -30.85 -17.96 -31.30
C VAL A 309 -31.36 -18.36 -32.68
N ARG A 310 -30.65 -17.93 -33.74
CA ARG A 310 -30.79 -18.50 -35.09
C ARG A 310 -29.60 -19.42 -35.35
N GLU A 311 -29.91 -20.71 -35.44
CA GLU A 311 -29.01 -21.76 -35.92
C GLU A 311 -28.56 -21.47 -37.35
N GLN A 312 -27.24 -21.52 -37.61
CA GLN A 312 -26.70 -21.71 -38.95
C GLN A 312 -25.61 -22.79 -38.95
N ASP A 313 -26.09 -23.94 -39.41
CA ASP A 313 -25.52 -25.00 -40.24
C ASP A 313 -24.00 -25.09 -40.49
N ALA A 314 -23.54 -26.35 -40.38
CA ALA A 314 -22.17 -26.79 -40.56
C ALA A 314 -21.82 -27.00 -42.04
N GLY A 315 -20.63 -26.55 -42.43
CA GLY A 315 -20.00 -26.91 -43.70
C GLY A 315 -18.49 -27.02 -43.53
N ALA A 316 -17.94 -28.21 -43.75
CA ALA A 316 -16.50 -28.50 -43.82
C ALA A 316 -16.13 -28.90 -45.27
N PRO A 317 -14.87 -29.22 -45.58
CA PRO A 317 -13.78 -28.30 -45.91
C PRO A 317 -13.24 -28.55 -47.34
N ASP A 318 -12.35 -27.68 -47.86
CA ASP A 318 -11.55 -28.04 -49.05
C ASP A 318 -10.12 -27.44 -49.03
N ALA A 319 -9.27 -28.02 -49.87
CA ALA A 319 -7.90 -28.41 -49.60
C ALA A 319 -6.77 -27.49 -50.12
N ALA A 320 -5.58 -27.79 -49.58
CA ALA A 320 -4.24 -27.77 -50.19
C ALA A 320 -3.63 -26.45 -50.73
N THR A 321 -2.44 -26.11 -50.21
CA THR A 321 -1.18 -26.18 -50.98
C THR A 321 0.07 -26.11 -50.08
N ARG A 322 1.09 -26.90 -50.45
CA ARG A 322 2.45 -26.91 -49.86
C ARG A 322 3.34 -25.91 -50.60
N HIS A 323 4.29 -25.28 -49.91
CA HIS A 323 5.62 -24.98 -50.45
C HIS A 323 6.67 -24.96 -49.31
N THR A 324 7.84 -25.48 -49.63
CA THR A 324 8.97 -25.81 -48.75
C THR A 324 10.12 -24.80 -48.85
N THR A 325 10.90 -24.77 -47.75
CA THR A 325 12.36 -24.57 -47.61
C THR A 325 13.01 -23.21 -47.90
N GLY A 326 13.79 -22.75 -46.90
CA GLY A 326 14.83 -21.73 -47.02
C GLY A 326 15.46 -21.40 -45.65
N SER A 327 16.35 -22.27 -45.17
CA SER A 327 17.11 -22.18 -43.92
C SER A 327 18.25 -21.15 -44.01
N LEU A 328 18.48 -20.39 -42.94
CA LEU A 328 19.81 -19.91 -42.56
C LEU A 328 20.00 -20.06 -41.04
N THR A 329 21.03 -20.82 -40.68
CA THR A 329 21.44 -21.24 -39.35
C THR A 329 22.40 -20.26 -38.69
N ALA A 330 22.20 -19.98 -37.40
CA ALA A 330 23.27 -19.73 -36.42
C ALA A 330 22.80 -20.20 -35.04
N GLU A 331 23.60 -21.04 -34.38
CA GLU A 331 23.27 -21.83 -33.18
C GLU A 331 23.10 -20.97 -31.91
N PRO A 332 22.07 -21.23 -31.09
CA PRO A 332 22.04 -20.87 -29.68
C PRO A 332 22.79 -21.93 -28.86
N LEU A 333 23.58 -21.49 -27.88
CA LEU A 333 24.19 -22.34 -26.87
C LEU A 333 23.10 -23.14 -26.16
N THR A 334 23.20 -24.47 -26.23
CA THR A 334 22.35 -25.41 -25.49
C THR A 334 22.70 -25.32 -24.01
N ALA A 335 21.86 -24.68 -23.21
CA ALA A 335 21.77 -24.99 -21.79
C ALA A 335 20.87 -26.23 -21.66
N GLU A 336 21.39 -27.31 -21.09
CA GLU A 336 20.58 -28.48 -20.79
C GLU A 336 19.47 -28.12 -19.79
N PRO A 337 18.25 -28.65 -19.93
CA PRO A 337 17.22 -28.49 -18.92
C PRO A 337 17.64 -29.24 -17.67
N PHE A 338 17.92 -28.51 -16.59
CA PHE A 338 18.17 -29.10 -15.28
C PHE A 338 16.84 -29.64 -14.72
N THR A 339 16.57 -30.92 -14.98
CA THR A 339 15.54 -31.66 -14.28
C THR A 339 16.17 -32.33 -13.06
N GLU A 340 16.18 -31.63 -11.93
CA GLU A 340 16.29 -32.31 -10.64
C GLU A 340 15.10 -31.88 -9.78
N ALA A 341 14.14 -32.80 -9.64
CA ALA A 341 13.05 -32.66 -8.71
C ALA A 341 13.64 -32.66 -7.29
N VAL A 342 13.73 -31.49 -6.67
CA VAL A 342 14.05 -31.36 -5.25
C VAL A 342 12.88 -31.96 -4.47
N ALA A 343 13.13 -33.05 -3.77
CA ALA A 343 12.14 -33.69 -2.91
C ALA A 343 11.63 -32.69 -1.85
N PRO A 344 10.32 -32.68 -1.51
CA PRO A 344 9.77 -31.74 -0.54
C PRO A 344 10.41 -31.99 0.83
N ARG A 345 11.28 -31.06 1.25
CA ARG A 345 11.82 -31.04 2.61
C ARG A 345 10.82 -30.29 3.48
N ALA A 346 10.25 -30.97 4.47
CA ALA A 346 9.42 -30.34 5.48
C ALA A 346 10.33 -29.43 6.33
N HIS A 347 10.31 -28.13 6.06
CA HIS A 347 10.99 -27.12 6.86
C HIS A 347 10.01 -26.56 7.90
N SER A 348 10.45 -26.43 9.15
CA SER A 348 9.71 -25.75 10.22
C SER A 348 10.66 -24.77 10.89
N GLY A 349 10.55 -23.49 10.57
CA GLY A 349 11.49 -22.46 11.02
C GLY A 349 11.55 -21.25 10.09
N ALA A 350 12.50 -20.35 10.32
CA ALA A 350 12.68 -19.14 9.50
C ALA A 350 13.08 -19.47 8.05
N GLY A 351 13.81 -20.56 7.81
CA GLY A 351 14.12 -21.01 6.45
C GLY A 351 12.89 -21.44 5.66
N ALA A 352 11.86 -21.98 6.32
CA ALA A 352 10.58 -22.30 5.67
C ALA A 352 9.86 -21.04 5.18
N HIS A 353 9.98 -19.94 5.92
CA HIS A 353 9.38 -18.66 5.53
C HIS A 353 10.09 -18.05 4.32
N LEU A 354 11.43 -18.15 4.25
CA LEU A 354 12.17 -17.73 3.07
C LEU A 354 11.67 -18.48 1.82
N VAL A 355 11.57 -19.81 1.90
CA VAL A 355 11.05 -20.65 0.80
C VAL A 355 9.62 -20.26 0.42
N GLU A 356 8.75 -19.96 1.40
CA GLU A 356 7.38 -19.50 1.13
C GLU A 356 7.33 -18.17 0.38
N VAL A 357 8.16 -17.19 0.78
CA VAL A 357 8.31 -15.91 0.06
C VAL A 357 8.81 -16.15 -1.36
N HIS A 358 9.80 -17.04 -1.53
CA HIS A 358 10.37 -17.37 -2.84
C HIS A 358 9.37 -18.09 -3.75
N ASP A 359 8.56 -19.00 -3.21
CA ASP A 359 7.49 -19.65 -3.97
C ASP A 359 6.45 -18.63 -4.43
N GLY A 360 6.15 -17.63 -3.61
CA GLY A 360 5.36 -16.46 -4.01
C GLY A 360 5.99 -15.70 -5.17
N LEU A 361 7.30 -15.40 -5.09
CA LEU A 361 8.05 -14.73 -6.15
C LEU A 361 8.06 -15.52 -7.46
N ARG A 362 8.21 -16.84 -7.40
CA ARG A 362 8.15 -17.74 -8.57
C ARG A 362 6.77 -17.74 -9.21
N ALA A 363 5.71 -17.76 -8.39
CA ALA A 363 4.33 -17.72 -8.87
C ALA A 363 4.02 -16.39 -9.57
N GLU A 364 4.41 -15.27 -8.99
CA GLU A 364 4.23 -13.94 -9.58
C GLU A 364 5.10 -13.75 -10.83
N LEU A 365 6.33 -14.27 -10.86
CA LEU A 365 7.17 -14.28 -12.06
C LEU A 365 6.54 -15.08 -13.20
N THR A 366 5.91 -16.22 -12.89
CA THR A 366 5.19 -17.03 -13.88
C THR A 366 4.02 -16.24 -14.45
N ARG A 367 3.23 -15.59 -13.58
CA ARG A 367 2.12 -14.74 -14.01
C ARG A 367 2.60 -13.53 -14.84
N LEU A 368 3.74 -12.91 -14.49
CA LEU A 368 4.36 -11.85 -15.27
C LEU A 368 4.64 -12.33 -16.70
N ARG A 369 5.28 -13.49 -16.82
CA ARG A 369 5.59 -14.11 -18.12
C ARG A 369 4.34 -14.40 -18.93
N ASP A 370 3.31 -14.96 -18.30
CA ASP A 370 2.03 -15.25 -18.96
C ASP A 370 1.38 -13.96 -19.52
N ILE A 371 1.39 -12.87 -18.76
CA ILE A 371 0.83 -11.57 -19.22
C ILE A 371 1.66 -11.04 -20.40
N VAL A 372 2.99 -11.08 -20.32
CA VAL A 372 3.88 -10.64 -21.41
C VAL A 372 3.65 -11.47 -22.67
N GLU A 373 3.52 -12.80 -22.54
CA GLU A 373 3.21 -13.68 -23.67
C GLU A 373 1.85 -13.37 -24.30
N GLN A 374 0.83 -13.07 -23.50
CA GLN A 374 -0.48 -12.65 -23.99
C GLN A 374 -0.40 -11.32 -24.75
N VAL A 375 0.37 -10.35 -24.26
CA VAL A 375 0.57 -9.06 -24.94
C VAL A 375 1.30 -9.24 -26.27
N VAL A 376 2.37 -10.05 -26.30
CA VAL A 376 3.10 -10.41 -27.53
C VAL A 376 2.17 -11.09 -28.54
N ALA A 377 1.39 -12.09 -28.09
CA ALA A 377 0.45 -12.79 -28.95
C ALA A 377 -0.67 -11.86 -29.48
N GLY A 378 -1.11 -10.90 -28.66
CA GLY A 378 -2.06 -9.86 -29.03
C GLY A 378 -1.51 -8.91 -30.09
N GLU A 379 -0.25 -8.47 -29.97
CA GLU A 379 0.43 -7.68 -31.01
C GLU A 379 0.54 -8.44 -32.33
N GLU A 380 0.98 -9.70 -32.31
CA GLU A 380 1.08 -10.52 -33.52
C GLU A 380 -0.28 -10.75 -34.21
N GLN A 381 -1.37 -10.83 -33.44
CA GLN A 381 -2.73 -10.94 -33.97
C GLN A 381 -3.25 -9.60 -34.50
N ALA A 382 -2.98 -8.48 -33.82
CA ALA A 382 -3.35 -7.13 -34.25
C ALA A 382 -2.59 -6.71 -35.53
N HIS A 383 -1.30 -7.07 -35.64
CA HIS A 383 -0.51 -6.86 -36.86
C HIS A 383 -1.03 -7.68 -38.05
N ARG A 384 -1.66 -8.84 -37.80
CA ARG A 384 -2.32 -9.68 -38.81
C ARG A 384 -3.76 -9.25 -39.13
N ALA A 385 -4.50 -8.72 -38.17
CA ALA A 385 -5.85 -8.19 -38.32
C ALA A 385 -5.85 -6.66 -38.52
N ARG A 386 -5.28 -6.22 -39.65
CA ARG A 386 -5.25 -4.79 -40.01
C ARG A 386 -6.58 -4.36 -40.62
N ASN A 387 -7.43 -3.79 -39.78
CA ASN A 387 -8.35 -2.66 -40.02
C ASN A 387 -9.62 -2.80 -39.15
N ALA A 388 -9.68 -2.11 -38.00
CA ALA A 388 -10.76 -1.16 -37.67
C ALA A 388 -10.96 -0.82 -36.18
N ILE A 389 -10.47 -1.57 -35.17
CA ILE A 389 -11.01 -1.38 -33.79
C ILE A 389 -9.97 -1.33 -32.62
N ASN A 390 -8.69 -1.71 -32.79
CA ASN A 390 -7.87 -2.14 -31.65
C ASN A 390 -7.00 -1.12 -30.89
N GLU A 391 -7.08 0.20 -31.15
CA GLU A 391 -6.24 1.15 -30.38
C GLU A 391 -6.64 1.26 -28.89
N LEU A 392 -7.90 0.95 -28.54
CA LEU A 392 -8.38 1.03 -27.15
C LEU A 392 -7.99 -0.22 -26.33
N THR A 393 -8.13 -1.42 -26.89
CA THR A 393 -7.77 -2.69 -26.20
C THR A 393 -6.26 -2.80 -25.97
N MET A 394 -5.43 -2.32 -26.90
CA MET A 394 -3.97 -2.33 -26.76
C MET A 394 -3.49 -1.43 -25.61
N ARG A 395 -4.06 -0.22 -25.49
CA ARG A 395 -3.72 0.68 -24.37
C ARG A 395 -4.12 0.08 -23.03
N GLN A 396 -5.26 -0.60 -22.95
CA GLN A 396 -5.72 -1.27 -21.74
C GLN A 396 -4.77 -2.41 -21.33
N ASN A 397 -4.34 -3.24 -22.28
CA ASN A 397 -3.39 -4.32 -22.02
C ASN A 397 -2.02 -3.81 -21.57
N ASN A 398 -1.48 -2.78 -22.23
CA ASN A 398 -0.19 -2.19 -21.86
C ASN A 398 -0.25 -1.52 -20.47
N TRP A 399 -1.39 -0.91 -20.12
CA TRP A 399 -1.57 -0.30 -18.80
C TRP A 399 -1.64 -1.34 -17.68
N THR A 400 -2.43 -2.41 -17.88
CA THR A 400 -2.51 -3.53 -16.91
C THR A 400 -1.15 -4.22 -16.74
N LEU A 401 -0.44 -4.48 -17.84
CA LEU A 401 0.91 -5.02 -17.83
C LEU A 401 1.87 -4.09 -17.07
N GLY A 402 1.86 -2.79 -17.35
CA GLY A 402 2.71 -1.81 -16.67
C GLY A 402 2.45 -1.76 -15.16
N ALA A 403 1.19 -1.78 -14.73
CA ALA A 403 0.83 -1.81 -13.32
C ALA A 403 1.32 -3.08 -12.62
N TYR A 404 1.17 -4.24 -13.26
CA TYR A 404 1.60 -5.52 -12.73
C TYR A 404 3.13 -5.64 -12.65
N CYS A 405 3.85 -5.26 -13.72
CA CYS A 405 5.32 -5.21 -13.70
C CYS A 405 5.83 -4.29 -12.60
N ALA A 406 5.25 -3.09 -12.46
CA ALA A 406 5.66 -2.14 -11.43
C ALA A 406 5.44 -2.71 -10.02
N GLN A 407 4.35 -3.44 -9.79
CA GLN A 407 4.11 -4.14 -8.53
C GLN A 407 5.16 -5.24 -8.28
N TYR A 408 5.45 -6.05 -9.30
CA TYR A 408 6.45 -7.11 -9.21
C TYR A 408 7.85 -6.57 -8.91
N CYS A 409 8.29 -5.53 -9.63
CA CYS A 409 9.58 -4.86 -9.41
C CYS A 409 9.69 -4.32 -7.99
N ARG A 410 8.62 -3.69 -7.46
CA ARG A 410 8.59 -3.20 -6.06
C ARG A 410 8.74 -4.34 -5.07
N PHE A 411 8.08 -5.48 -5.31
CA PHE A 411 8.13 -6.61 -4.40
C PHE A 411 9.55 -7.23 -4.36
N VAL A 412 10.16 -7.50 -5.52
CA VAL A 412 11.53 -8.04 -5.61
C VAL A 412 12.55 -7.07 -4.97
N THR A 413 12.46 -5.78 -5.31
CA THR A 413 13.35 -4.75 -4.73
C THR A 413 13.19 -4.66 -3.20
N GLY A 414 11.97 -4.76 -2.72
CA GLY A 414 11.66 -4.71 -1.30
C GLY A 414 12.18 -5.92 -0.52
N HIS A 415 12.00 -7.13 -1.07
CA HIS A 415 12.47 -8.39 -0.49
C HIS A 415 14.01 -8.42 -0.38
N HIS A 416 14.74 -8.22 -1.47
CA HIS A 416 16.21 -8.18 -1.42
C HIS A 416 16.71 -7.02 -0.55
N GLY A 417 16.00 -5.88 -0.57
CA GLY A 417 16.30 -4.75 0.29
C GLY A 417 16.18 -5.05 1.79
N LEU A 418 15.27 -5.94 2.20
CA LEU A 418 15.15 -6.42 3.58
C LEU A 418 16.31 -7.35 3.96
N GLU A 419 16.73 -8.20 3.03
CA GLU A 419 17.85 -9.11 3.22
C GLU A 419 19.16 -8.35 3.42
N ASP A 420 19.48 -7.43 2.51
CA ASP A 420 20.68 -6.60 2.55
C ASP A 420 20.78 -5.77 3.84
N ARG A 421 19.65 -5.25 4.31
CA ARG A 421 19.61 -4.30 5.43
C ARG A 421 19.45 -4.97 6.79
N SER A 422 18.86 -6.16 6.85
CA SER A 422 18.49 -6.81 8.11
C SER A 422 19.05 -8.22 8.21
N VAL A 423 18.65 -9.11 7.31
CA VAL A 423 18.93 -10.55 7.40
C VAL A 423 20.42 -10.84 7.24
N PHE A 424 21.07 -10.31 6.20
CA PHE A 424 22.47 -10.58 5.93
C PHE A 424 23.40 -9.98 7.00
N PRO A 425 23.21 -8.73 7.47
CA PRO A 425 23.96 -8.23 8.61
C PRO A 425 23.80 -9.07 9.88
N HIS A 426 22.61 -9.61 10.14
CA HIS A 426 22.37 -10.51 11.27
C HIS A 426 23.11 -11.84 11.11
N LEU A 427 22.93 -12.51 9.98
CA LEU A 427 23.59 -13.78 9.70
C LEU A 427 25.12 -13.63 9.71
N ARG A 428 25.67 -12.53 9.20
CA ARG A 428 27.11 -12.24 9.22
C ARG A 428 27.66 -12.09 10.65
N ARG A 429 26.85 -11.57 11.59
CA ARG A 429 27.22 -11.51 13.02
C ARG A 429 27.08 -12.86 13.72
N SER A 430 26.05 -13.62 13.36
CA SER A 430 25.68 -14.89 14.02
C SER A 430 26.52 -16.07 13.54
N ASP A 431 26.87 -16.11 12.26
CA ASP A 431 27.74 -17.11 11.64
C ASP A 431 28.68 -16.46 10.60
N PRO A 432 29.88 -16.01 11.03
CA PRO A 432 30.84 -15.38 10.13
C PRO A 432 31.29 -16.26 8.96
N ALA A 433 31.10 -17.60 9.02
CA ALA A 433 31.46 -18.49 7.92
C ALA A 433 30.58 -18.29 6.67
N LEU A 434 29.39 -17.70 6.83
CA LEU A 434 28.48 -17.37 5.72
C LEU A 434 28.91 -16.15 4.91
N THR A 435 29.91 -15.37 5.37
CA THR A 435 30.32 -14.12 4.71
C THR A 435 30.52 -14.26 3.19
N PRO A 436 31.22 -15.28 2.65
CA PRO A 436 31.38 -15.42 1.20
C PRO A 436 30.07 -15.69 0.44
N VAL A 437 29.11 -16.35 1.07
CA VAL A 437 27.77 -16.59 0.50
C VAL A 437 27.00 -15.28 0.47
N LEU A 438 26.98 -14.56 1.60
CA LEU A 438 26.26 -13.28 1.72
C LEU A 438 26.83 -12.23 0.78
N ASP A 439 28.16 -12.12 0.66
CA ASP A 439 28.82 -11.19 -0.27
C ASP A 439 28.44 -11.50 -1.74
N ARG A 440 28.26 -12.79 -2.07
CA ARG A 440 27.80 -13.20 -3.39
C ARG A 440 26.33 -12.81 -3.62
N LEU A 441 25.45 -13.10 -2.66
CA LEU A 441 24.03 -12.74 -2.76
C LEU A 441 23.83 -11.23 -2.89
N GLU A 442 24.53 -10.43 -2.09
CA GLU A 442 24.56 -8.96 -2.20
C GLU A 442 25.01 -8.51 -3.60
N SER A 443 25.99 -9.20 -4.21
CA SER A 443 26.42 -8.88 -5.58
C SER A 443 25.39 -9.27 -6.64
N GLU A 444 24.66 -10.37 -6.44
CA GLU A 444 23.58 -10.81 -7.32
C GLU A 444 22.38 -9.85 -7.23
N HIS A 445 22.09 -9.28 -6.06
CA HIS A 445 21.06 -8.24 -5.90
C HIS A 445 21.32 -7.02 -6.78
N LEU A 446 22.58 -6.58 -6.92
CA LEU A 446 22.95 -5.48 -7.82
C LEU A 446 22.63 -5.82 -9.28
N VAL A 447 22.94 -7.04 -9.72
CA VAL A 447 22.63 -7.50 -11.08
C VAL A 447 21.12 -7.56 -11.29
N ILE A 448 20.36 -8.06 -10.32
CA ILE A 448 18.90 -8.11 -10.39
C ILE A 448 18.32 -6.69 -10.47
N HIS A 449 18.85 -5.74 -9.70
CA HIS A 449 18.43 -4.34 -9.76
C HIS A 449 18.65 -3.72 -11.16
N ASP A 450 19.83 -3.93 -11.76
CA ASP A 450 20.12 -3.48 -13.13
C ASP A 450 19.15 -4.07 -14.16
N VAL A 451 18.71 -5.33 -13.97
CA VAL A 451 17.72 -5.97 -14.85
C VAL A 451 16.30 -5.40 -14.62
N LEU A 452 15.94 -5.08 -13.37
CA LEU A 452 14.67 -4.42 -13.05
C LEU A 452 14.59 -3.00 -13.61
N GLU A 453 15.70 -2.25 -13.61
CA GLU A 453 15.77 -0.93 -14.29
C GLU A 453 15.57 -1.07 -15.81
N GLN A 454 16.23 -2.04 -16.44
CA GLN A 454 16.01 -2.35 -17.86
C GLN A 454 14.55 -2.73 -18.15
N LEU A 455 13.88 -3.41 -17.22
CA LEU A 455 12.47 -3.78 -17.37
C LEU A 455 11.58 -2.53 -17.35
N ASP A 456 11.83 -1.59 -16.43
CA ASP A 456 11.12 -0.32 -16.37
C ASP A 456 11.33 0.51 -17.67
N GLU A 457 12.57 0.61 -18.14
CA GLU A 457 12.89 1.28 -19.41
C GLU A 457 12.16 0.63 -20.60
N ALA A 458 12.14 -0.71 -20.66
CA ALA A 458 11.44 -1.44 -21.72
C ALA A 458 9.92 -1.21 -21.67
N LEU A 459 9.32 -1.11 -20.47
CA LEU A 459 7.90 -0.82 -20.29
C LEU A 459 7.54 0.61 -20.67
N VAL A 460 8.34 1.59 -20.26
CA VAL A 460 8.18 2.99 -20.68
C VAL A 460 8.32 3.10 -22.20
N GLY A 461 9.29 2.38 -22.78
CA GLY A 461 9.46 2.26 -24.22
C GLY A 461 8.23 1.68 -24.93
N LEU A 462 7.63 0.63 -24.38
CA LEU A 462 6.42 0.01 -24.93
C LEU A 462 5.21 0.95 -24.89
N VAL A 463 4.99 1.66 -23.77
CA VAL A 463 3.86 2.58 -23.61
C VAL A 463 4.00 3.81 -24.50
N SER A 464 5.23 4.32 -24.66
CA SER A 464 5.53 5.49 -25.50
C SER A 464 5.63 5.16 -27.00
N GLY A 465 5.64 3.87 -27.37
CA GLY A 465 5.84 3.40 -28.74
C GLY A 465 7.30 3.51 -29.24
N ALA A 466 8.24 3.75 -28.33
CA ALA A 466 9.68 3.84 -28.63
C ALA A 466 10.37 2.47 -28.70
N SER A 467 9.80 1.45 -28.04
CA SER A 467 10.30 0.07 -28.02
C SER A 467 9.17 -0.92 -28.29
N GLY A 468 9.47 -2.06 -28.92
CA GLY A 468 8.48 -3.11 -29.20
C GLY A 468 8.47 -4.23 -28.16
N THR A 469 7.44 -5.08 -28.19
CA THR A 469 7.27 -6.20 -27.25
C THR A 469 8.41 -7.23 -27.26
N THR A 470 9.20 -7.29 -28.33
CA THR A 470 10.39 -8.17 -28.40
C THR A 470 11.44 -7.82 -27.34
N GLU A 471 11.67 -6.53 -27.10
CA GLU A 471 12.66 -6.08 -26.10
C GLU A 471 12.16 -6.34 -24.68
N LEU A 472 10.87 -6.06 -24.43
CA LEU A 472 10.25 -6.40 -23.15
C LEU A 472 10.36 -7.90 -22.85
N LYS A 473 10.04 -8.76 -23.82
CA LYS A 473 10.16 -10.21 -23.66
C LYS A 473 11.60 -10.62 -23.32
N ARG A 474 12.58 -10.07 -24.05
CA ARG A 474 14.01 -10.35 -23.80
C ARG A 474 14.40 -10.00 -22.36
N VAL A 475 14.01 -8.82 -21.86
CA VAL A 475 14.35 -8.39 -20.51
C VAL A 475 13.66 -9.26 -19.45
N VAL A 476 12.40 -9.63 -19.66
CA VAL A 476 11.66 -10.53 -18.75
C VAL A 476 12.27 -11.93 -18.73
N ASP A 477 12.74 -12.45 -19.87
CA ASP A 477 13.45 -13.74 -19.92
C ASP A 477 14.77 -13.68 -19.14
N VAL A 478 15.53 -12.57 -19.26
CA VAL A 478 16.74 -12.35 -18.46
C VAL A 478 16.41 -12.29 -16.98
N LEU A 479 15.44 -11.45 -16.57
CA LEU A 479 14.97 -11.36 -15.19
C LEU A 479 14.57 -12.73 -14.64
N SER A 480 13.84 -13.52 -15.43
CA SER A 480 13.40 -14.84 -15.02
C SER A 480 14.57 -15.78 -14.79
N SER A 481 15.58 -15.79 -15.67
CA SER A 481 16.76 -16.64 -15.50
C SER A 481 17.57 -16.23 -14.28
N THR A 482 17.90 -14.94 -14.16
CA THR A 482 18.70 -14.39 -13.06
C THR A 482 18.04 -14.62 -11.71
N LEU A 483 16.73 -14.32 -11.59
CA LEU A 483 16.04 -14.44 -10.32
C LEU A 483 15.86 -15.91 -9.91
N LEU A 484 15.53 -16.81 -10.83
CA LEU A 484 15.36 -18.23 -10.48
C LEU A 484 16.67 -18.87 -10.03
N GLU A 485 17.78 -18.53 -10.67
CA GLU A 485 19.12 -18.99 -10.25
C GLU A 485 19.50 -18.44 -8.88
N HIS A 486 19.24 -17.14 -8.65
CA HIS A 486 19.49 -16.47 -7.39
C HIS A 486 18.70 -17.08 -6.23
N LEU A 487 17.36 -17.18 -6.35
CA LEU A 487 16.50 -17.74 -5.30
C LEU A 487 16.85 -19.19 -4.97
N ALA A 488 17.24 -19.98 -5.98
CA ALA A 488 17.66 -21.36 -5.77
C ALA A 488 19.00 -21.45 -5.02
N TYR A 489 19.95 -20.56 -5.33
CA TYR A 489 21.22 -20.50 -4.62
C TYR A 489 21.04 -20.06 -3.18
N GLU A 490 20.21 -19.03 -2.94
CA GLU A 490 19.94 -18.54 -1.60
C GLU A 490 19.27 -19.60 -0.71
N GLU A 491 18.24 -20.28 -1.22
CA GLU A 491 17.58 -21.36 -0.48
C GLU A 491 18.55 -22.49 -0.11
N ALA A 492 19.43 -22.86 -1.04
CA ALA A 492 20.39 -23.93 -0.82
C ALA A 492 21.37 -23.59 0.31
N GLU A 493 21.80 -22.33 0.41
CA GLU A 493 22.83 -21.91 1.36
C GLU A 493 22.27 -21.39 2.68
N LEU A 494 21.15 -20.65 2.67
CA LEU A 494 20.67 -19.89 3.83
C LEU A 494 19.55 -20.57 4.63
N VAL A 495 18.77 -21.50 4.06
CA VAL A 495 17.64 -22.12 4.79
C VAL A 495 18.06 -22.75 6.12
N THR A 496 19.18 -23.49 6.12
CA THR A 496 19.68 -24.13 7.34
C THR A 496 20.21 -23.11 8.35
N ALA A 497 20.86 -22.04 7.87
CA ALA A 497 21.36 -20.98 8.73
C ALA A 497 20.22 -20.19 9.37
N LEU A 498 19.18 -19.87 8.59
CA LEU A 498 17.97 -19.20 9.07
C LEU A 498 17.20 -20.05 10.07
N ASP A 499 17.03 -21.34 9.82
CA ASP A 499 16.39 -22.24 10.80
C ASP A 499 17.14 -22.29 12.13
N ARG A 500 18.47 -22.07 12.11
CA ARG A 500 19.30 -22.04 13.33
C ARG A 500 19.32 -20.67 14.01
N HIS A 501 19.42 -19.59 13.26
CA HIS A 501 19.73 -18.26 13.75
C HIS A 501 18.57 -17.27 13.68
N GLY A 502 17.47 -17.63 13.02
CA GLY A 502 16.37 -16.73 12.70
C GLY A 502 16.78 -15.67 11.67
N PHE A 503 15.85 -14.76 11.38
CA PHE A 503 16.13 -13.60 10.53
C PHE A 503 16.85 -12.46 11.28
N TYR A 504 16.81 -12.44 12.63
CA TYR A 504 17.33 -11.37 13.50
C TYR A 504 17.84 -11.86 14.86
#